data_AF-A0A1L9VL47-F1
#
_entry.id   AF-A0A1L9VL47-F1
#
_cell.length_a   1.000
_cell.length_b   1.000
_cell.length_c   1.000
_cell.angle_alpha   90.00
_cell.angle_beta   90.00
_cell.angle_gamma   90.00
#
_symmetry.space_group_name_H-M   'P 1'
#
loop_
_entity.id
_entity.type
_entity.pdbx_description
1 polymer ?
#
loop_
_entity_poly.entity_id
_entity_poly.type
_entity_poly.pdbx_seq_one_letter_code
_entity_poly.pdbx_strand_id
1 'polypeptide(L)'
;MLNLKLLLLATLFLATQVFASRISYSTTYTEGGVSGHGGVEQKAAGNIPNDKDKFVLDNIKTWSHNKFQARKNRSIILVSSVQKVKTKGQAASNNNEAQQLVNRHVRSH
;
A
#
# COMPACT_ATOMS: atom_id res chain seq x y z
N MET A 1 -41.38 -0.95 25.18
CA MET A 1 -40.44 -2.03 25.56
C MET A 1 -39.30 -2.05 24.57
N LEU A 2 -38.11 -1.60 25.00
CA LEU A 2 -36.91 -1.59 24.16
C LEU A 2 -36.55 -3.05 23.84
N ASN A 3 -36.54 -3.41 22.55
CA ASN A 3 -36.33 -4.79 22.12
C ASN A 3 -34.85 -5.15 22.35
N LEU A 4 -34.53 -5.79 23.48
CA LEU A 4 -33.16 -6.12 23.92
C LEU A 4 -32.35 -6.87 22.84
N LYS A 5 -33.05 -7.63 21.98
CA LYS A 5 -32.49 -8.32 20.81
C LYS A 5 -31.89 -7.36 19.77
N LEU A 6 -32.48 -6.18 19.58
CA LEU A 6 -32.00 -5.16 18.64
C LEU A 6 -30.72 -4.48 19.14
N LEU A 7 -30.60 -4.31 20.46
CA LEU A 7 -29.46 -3.65 21.11
C LEU A 7 -28.21 -4.55 21.14
N LEU A 8 -28.40 -5.86 21.27
CA LEU A 8 -27.35 -6.88 21.13
C LEU A 8 -26.83 -7.00 19.69
N LEU A 9 -27.69 -6.80 18.68
CA LEU A 9 -27.27 -6.85 17.28
C LEU A 9 -26.46 -5.61 16.87
N ALA A 10 -26.83 -4.44 17.39
CA ALA A 10 -26.11 -3.19 17.14
C ALA A 10 -24.70 -3.18 17.76
N THR A 11 -24.51 -3.80 18.93
CA THR A 11 -23.20 -3.88 19.59
C THR A 11 -22.23 -4.84 18.88
N LEU A 12 -22.73 -5.88 18.21
CA LEU A 12 -21.89 -6.76 17.39
C LEU A 12 -21.35 -6.06 16.13
N PHE A 13 -22.12 -5.13 15.56
CA PHE A 13 -21.71 -4.35 14.39
C PHE A 13 -20.68 -3.25 14.69
N LEU A 14 -20.63 -2.74 15.94
CA LEU A 14 -19.67 -1.71 16.35
C LEU A 14 -18.25 -2.26 16.61
N ALA A 15 -18.06 -3.58 16.69
CA ALA A 15 -16.79 -4.20 17.05
C ALA A 15 -15.82 -4.37 15.86
N THR A 16 -16.26 -4.21 14.60
CA THR A 16 -15.36 -4.20 13.44
C THR A 16 -14.77 -2.81 13.23
N GLN A 17 -14.00 -2.32 14.20
CA GLN A 17 -13.07 -1.24 13.91
C GLN A 17 -12.03 -1.82 12.94
N VAL A 18 -12.22 -1.54 11.65
CA VAL A 18 -11.24 -1.86 10.60
C VAL A 18 -10.00 -1.03 10.90
N PHE A 19 -9.11 -1.59 11.71
CA PHE A 19 -7.76 -1.08 11.82
C PHE A 19 -7.20 -1.03 10.40
N ALA A 20 -6.60 0.11 10.05
CA ALA A 20 -6.16 0.36 8.70
C ALA A 20 -4.64 0.51 8.68
N SER A 21 -3.97 -0.37 7.94
CA SER A 21 -2.54 -0.29 7.69
C SER A 21 -2.24 0.87 6.77
N ARG A 22 -1.20 1.64 7.06
CA ARG A 22 -0.67 2.65 6.16
C ARG A 22 0.01 1.98 4.98
N ILE A 23 -0.13 2.54 3.79
CA ILE A 23 0.58 2.06 2.61
C ILE A 23 1.47 3.16 2.04
N SER A 24 2.70 2.76 1.68
CA SER A 24 3.71 3.63 1.09
C SER A 24 4.33 2.95 -0.13
N TYR A 25 4.69 3.75 -1.12
CA TYR A 25 5.35 3.32 -2.35
C TYR A 25 6.74 3.91 -2.41
N SER A 26 7.73 3.12 -2.83
CA SER A 26 9.11 3.58 -2.93
C SER A 26 9.84 3.03 -4.15
N THR A 27 10.64 3.87 -4.79
CA THR A 27 11.51 3.46 -5.89
C THR A 27 12.85 4.15 -5.76
N THR A 28 13.93 3.38 -5.82
CA THR A 28 15.29 3.92 -5.83
C THR A 28 15.65 4.39 -7.25
N TYR A 29 16.22 5.57 -7.35
CA TYR A 29 16.80 6.12 -8.57
C TYR A 29 18.31 6.34 -8.40
N THR A 30 19.05 6.35 -9.50
CA THR A 30 20.53 6.30 -9.51
C THR A 30 21.19 7.58 -10.00
N GLU A 31 20.44 8.48 -10.64
CA GLU A 31 20.93 9.72 -11.22
C GLU A 31 20.13 10.92 -10.70
N GLY A 32 20.82 12.06 -10.53
CA GLY A 32 20.23 13.30 -10.02
C GLY A 32 20.19 13.35 -8.49
N GLY A 33 19.25 14.12 -7.93
CA GLY A 33 19.25 14.44 -6.49
C GLY A 33 20.28 15.52 -6.14
N VAL A 34 20.37 15.88 -4.85
CA VAL A 34 21.21 17.01 -4.38
C VAL A 34 22.70 16.78 -4.64
N SER A 35 23.15 15.51 -4.66
CA SER A 35 24.55 15.11 -4.87
C SER A 35 24.81 14.40 -6.19
N GLY A 36 23.81 14.28 -7.08
CA GLY A 36 23.96 13.57 -8.36
C GLY A 36 23.99 12.04 -8.27
N HIS A 37 24.03 11.45 -7.07
CA HIS A 37 24.13 10.01 -6.84
C HIS A 37 22.78 9.27 -6.77
N GLY A 38 21.70 9.95 -7.14
CA GLY A 38 20.36 9.40 -7.03
C GLY A 38 19.79 9.47 -5.60
N GLY A 39 18.82 8.60 -5.30
CA GLY A 39 18.11 8.62 -4.04
C GLY A 39 16.91 7.68 -4.02
N VAL A 40 15.99 7.89 -3.07
CA VAL A 40 14.74 7.14 -2.98
C VAL A 40 13.58 8.11 -3.12
N GLU A 41 12.72 7.86 -4.11
CA GLU A 41 11.44 8.54 -4.21
C GLU A 41 10.40 7.76 -3.41
N GLN A 42 9.72 8.42 -2.48
CA GLN A 42 8.70 7.82 -1.63
C GLN A 42 7.37 8.54 -1.77
N LYS A 43 6.28 7.78 -1.73
CA LYS A 43 4.91 8.31 -1.77
C LYS A 43 4.05 7.60 -0.74
N ALA A 44 3.59 8.34 0.27
CA ALA A 44 2.54 7.88 1.16
C ALA A 44 1.18 7.92 0.43
N ALA A 45 0.36 6.88 0.57
CA ALA A 45 -0.90 6.75 -0.17
C ALA A 45 -2.12 6.44 0.70
N GLY A 46 -2.02 6.81 1.98
CA GLY A 46 -3.07 6.67 2.96
C GLY A 46 -3.11 5.27 3.55
N ASN A 47 -4.32 4.81 3.86
CA ASN A 47 -4.52 3.53 4.54
C ASN A 47 -5.23 2.51 3.64
N ILE A 48 -5.04 1.24 3.96
CA ILE A 48 -5.81 0.11 3.45
C ILE A 48 -6.39 -0.68 4.65
N PRO A 49 -7.53 -1.35 4.48
CA PRO A 49 -8.07 -2.25 5.49
C PRO A 49 -7.06 -3.36 5.87
N ASN A 50 -6.93 -3.68 7.16
CA ASN A 50 -5.95 -4.68 7.63
C ASN A 50 -6.14 -6.08 7.02
N ASP A 51 -7.38 -6.46 6.69
CA ASP A 51 -7.68 -7.74 6.02
C ASP A 51 -7.08 -7.82 4.61
N LYS A 52 -6.71 -6.67 4.03
CA LYS A 52 -6.07 -6.57 2.71
C LYS A 52 -4.54 -6.59 2.78
N ASP A 53 -3.95 -6.58 3.98
CA ASP A 53 -2.50 -6.56 4.14
C ASP A 53 -1.84 -7.77 3.46
N LYS A 54 -2.29 -8.97 3.85
CA LYS A 54 -1.76 -10.22 3.30
C LYS A 54 -2.03 -10.34 1.80
N PHE A 55 -3.20 -9.85 1.36
CA PHE A 55 -3.56 -9.83 -0.04
C PHE A 55 -2.58 -9.02 -0.90
N VAL A 56 -2.17 -7.82 -0.44
CA VAL A 56 -1.14 -7.02 -1.12
C VAL A 56 0.23 -7.70 -1.05
N LEU A 57 0.64 -8.19 0.13
CA LEU A 57 1.94 -8.81 0.34
C LEU A 57 2.17 -10.03 -0.57
N ASP A 58 1.16 -10.89 -0.68
CA ASP A 58 1.28 -12.16 -1.38
C ASP A 58 1.15 -11.99 -2.91
N ASN A 59 0.44 -10.96 -3.39
CA ASN A 59 0.05 -10.88 -4.80
C ASN A 59 0.69 -9.74 -5.60
N ILE A 60 1.29 -8.72 -4.97
CA ILE A 60 1.82 -7.56 -5.73
C ILE A 60 2.91 -7.96 -6.74
N LYS A 61 3.70 -8.98 -6.45
CA LYS A 61 4.68 -9.54 -7.39
C LYS A 61 4.00 -10.09 -8.63
N THR A 62 2.93 -10.87 -8.45
CA THR A 62 2.15 -11.44 -9.55
C THR A 62 1.44 -10.36 -10.36
N TRP A 63 0.73 -9.44 -9.71
CA TRP A 63 0.01 -8.34 -10.37
C TRP A 63 0.92 -7.45 -11.22
N SER A 64 2.20 -7.36 -10.84
CA SER A 64 3.17 -6.48 -11.46
C SER A 64 4.19 -7.21 -12.35
N HIS A 65 4.01 -8.52 -12.60
CA HIS A 65 4.99 -9.34 -13.33
C HIS A 65 6.41 -9.21 -12.76
N ASN A 66 6.54 -9.31 -11.43
CA ASN A 66 7.78 -9.17 -10.64
C ASN A 66 8.42 -7.77 -10.65
N LYS A 67 7.73 -6.74 -11.12
CA LYS A 67 8.24 -5.35 -11.10
C LYS A 67 8.26 -4.74 -9.70
N PHE A 68 7.29 -5.10 -8.85
CA PHE A 68 7.14 -4.59 -7.49
C PHE A 68 7.13 -5.73 -6.46
N GLN A 69 7.56 -5.40 -5.25
CA GLN A 69 7.47 -6.28 -4.08
C GLN A 69 6.90 -5.50 -2.89
N ALA A 70 6.29 -6.19 -1.94
CA ALA A 70 5.80 -5.56 -0.72
C ALA A 70 6.44 -6.18 0.52
N ARG A 71 6.61 -5.36 1.55
CA ARG A 71 7.03 -5.77 2.89
C ARG A 71 6.19 -5.03 3.91
N LYS A 72 5.91 -5.67 5.03
CA LYS A 72 5.21 -5.03 6.16
C LYS A 72 6.22 -4.70 7.26
N ASN A 73 6.18 -3.46 7.73
CA ASN A 73 6.89 -3.02 8.92
C ASN A 73 5.88 -2.39 9.88
N ARG A 74 5.61 -3.08 11.00
CA ARG A 74 4.55 -2.72 11.95
C ARG A 74 3.21 -2.52 11.20
N SER A 75 2.64 -1.31 11.24
CA SER A 75 1.38 -0.96 10.59
C SER A 75 1.57 -0.28 9.22
N ILE A 76 2.75 -0.43 8.60
CA ILE A 76 3.06 0.16 7.29
C ILE A 76 3.38 -0.97 6.29
N ILE A 77 2.66 -0.99 5.18
CA ILE A 77 3.00 -1.77 4.00
C ILE A 77 3.83 -0.89 3.07
N LEU A 78 5.07 -1.30 2.84
CA LEU A 78 5.96 -0.67 1.89
C LEU A 78 5.96 -1.50 0.60
N VAL A 79 5.45 -0.92 -0.49
CA VAL A 79 5.57 -1.46 -1.83
C VAL A 79 6.77 -0.80 -2.50
N SER A 80 7.76 -1.58 -2.92
CA SER A 80 8.97 -1.08 -3.55
C SER A 80 9.18 -1.66 -4.94
N SER A 81 9.76 -0.89 -5.85
CA SER A 81 10.28 -1.47 -7.10
C SER A 81 11.41 -2.45 -6.81
N VAL A 82 11.44 -3.56 -7.56
CA VAL A 82 12.52 -4.56 -7.46
C VAL A 82 13.80 -4.04 -8.10
N GLN A 83 13.66 -3.26 -9.18
CA GLN A 83 14.78 -2.67 -9.90
C GLN A 83 14.90 -1.18 -9.61
N LYS A 84 16.14 -0.67 -9.66
CA LYS A 84 16.41 0.76 -9.60
C LYS A 84 16.12 1.38 -10.98
N VAL A 85 15.73 2.65 -10.97
CA VAL A 85 15.55 3.45 -12.20
C VAL A 85 16.64 4.51 -12.32
N LYS A 86 16.69 5.22 -13.45
CA LYS A 86 17.69 6.28 -13.65
C LYS A 86 17.31 7.52 -12.87
N THR A 87 16.14 8.08 -13.14
CA THR A 87 15.80 9.43 -12.67
C THR A 87 14.69 9.44 -11.61
N LYS A 88 14.63 10.53 -10.82
CA LYS A 88 13.53 10.78 -9.88
C LYS A 88 12.15 10.75 -10.56
N GLY A 89 12.04 11.24 -11.79
CA GLY A 89 10.79 11.23 -12.56
C GLY A 89 10.31 9.80 -12.89
N GLN A 90 11.22 8.92 -13.29
CA GLN A 90 10.90 7.50 -13.47
C GLN A 90 10.49 6.83 -12.15
N ALA A 91 11.14 7.20 -11.04
CA ALA A 91 10.80 6.67 -9.72
C ALA A 91 9.40 7.10 -9.27
N ALA A 92 9.03 8.35 -9.52
CA ALA A 92 7.68 8.86 -9.26
C ALA A 92 6.63 8.17 -10.13
N SER A 93 6.94 7.92 -11.42
CA SER A 93 6.06 7.17 -12.32
C SER A 93 5.84 5.73 -11.82
N ASN A 94 6.91 5.02 -11.44
CA ASN A 94 6.81 3.68 -10.84
C ASN A 94 5.98 3.66 -9.54
N ASN A 95 6.14 4.67 -8.67
CA ASN A 95 5.34 4.78 -7.45
C ASN A 95 3.84 5.00 -7.77
N ASN A 96 3.53 5.79 -8.80
CA ASN A 96 2.15 6.01 -9.24
C ASN A 96 1.54 4.73 -9.84
N GLU A 97 2.29 4.00 -10.65
CA GLU A 97 1.86 2.73 -11.23
C GLU A 97 1.59 1.69 -10.15
N ALA A 98 2.49 1.54 -9.17
CA ALA A 98 2.30 0.65 -8.04
C ALA A 98 1.02 1.01 -7.24
N GLN A 99 0.75 2.30 -7.04
CA GLN A 99 -0.48 2.76 -6.38
C GLN A 99 -1.73 2.42 -7.19
N GLN A 100 -1.73 2.66 -8.49
CA GLN A 100 -2.87 2.33 -9.36
C GLN A 100 -3.13 0.82 -9.35
N LEU A 101 -2.08 0.01 -9.37
CA LEU A 101 -2.17 -1.43 -9.35
C LEU A 101 -2.77 -1.96 -8.04
N VAL A 102 -2.31 -1.46 -6.89
CA VAL A 102 -2.89 -1.82 -5.59
C VAL A 102 -4.34 -1.35 -5.50
N ASN A 103 -4.64 -0.10 -5.89
CA ASN A 103 -6.00 0.43 -5.85
C ASN A 103 -6.97 -0.42 -6.69
N ARG A 104 -6.56 -0.89 -7.87
CA ARG A 104 -7.37 -1.75 -8.73
C ARG A 104 -7.80 -3.05 -8.05
N HIS A 105 -6.95 -3.62 -7.21
CA HIS A 105 -7.20 -4.91 -6.56
C HIS A 105 -7.78 -4.77 -5.14
N VAL A 106 -7.47 -3.66 -4.45
CA VAL A 106 -7.80 -3.50 -3.02
C VAL A 106 -8.97 -2.56 -2.77
N ARG A 107 -9.14 -1.51 -3.59
CA ARG A 107 -10.16 -0.47 -3.39
C ARG A 107 -11.41 -0.64 -4.28
N SER A 108 -11.51 -1.72 -5.05
CA SER A 108 -12.59 -1.93 -6.02
C SER A 108 -13.85 -2.64 -5.48
N HIS A 109 -13.99 -2.87 -4.17
CA HIS A 109 -15.18 -3.47 -3.55
C HIS A 109 -15.51 -2.78 -2.23
#